data_AF-X1EAD0-F1
#
_entry.id   AF-X1EAD0-F1
#
_cell.length_a   1.000
_cell.length_b   1.000
_cell.length_c   1.000
_cell.angle_alpha   90.00
_cell.angle_beta   90.00
_cell.angle_gamma   90.00
#
_symmetry.space_group_name_H-M   'P 1'
#
loop_
_entity.id
_entity.type
_entity.pdbx_description
1 polymer ?
#
loop_
_entity_poly.entity_id
_entity_poly.type
_entity_poly.pdbx_seq_one_letter_code
_entity_poly.pdbx_strand_id
1 'polypeptide(L)'
;MEQRIVLLTKFLQSLRNEVLEYFDKTHLYLKDLVSYKNIDLKEETLERNEESINTTLLLMLKAIKTGLNTIGVPIDKISKLQNNYLKEIDKERTELHNYGAFLELYLKNYINKILFEILIDYVLDADVKKIETLKLFKLIPQNFIDGLHEFRETFVNSRTKSFFLFSGIEENLNFSDLS
;
A
#
# COMPACT_ATOMS: atom_id res chain seq x y z
N MET A 1 9.80 -7.23 -20.86
CA MET A 1 8.64 -7.73 -20.08
C MET A 1 9.02 -8.97 -19.28
N GLU A 2 9.56 -10.01 -19.93
CA GLU A 2 9.90 -11.30 -19.29
C GLU A 2 10.94 -11.22 -18.14
N GLN A 3 12.07 -10.52 -18.33
CA GLN A 3 13.10 -10.38 -17.28
C GLN A 3 12.62 -9.64 -16.04
N ARG A 4 11.66 -8.73 -16.20
CA ARG A 4 11.06 -7.97 -15.10
C ARG A 4 10.18 -8.86 -14.23
N ILE A 5 9.33 -9.66 -14.87
CA ILE A 5 8.49 -10.66 -14.19
C ILE A 5 9.38 -11.62 -13.42
N VAL A 6 10.44 -12.13 -14.04
CA VAL A 6 11.40 -13.02 -13.35
C VAL A 6 12.02 -12.36 -12.11
N LEU A 7 12.42 -11.09 -12.18
CA LEU A 7 12.99 -10.39 -11.02
C LEU A 7 11.94 -10.19 -9.91
N LEU A 8 10.73 -9.75 -10.27
CA LEU A 8 9.63 -9.55 -9.33
C LEU A 8 9.20 -10.87 -8.66
N THR A 9 9.15 -11.96 -9.43
CA THR A 9 8.89 -13.30 -8.91
C THR A 9 9.99 -13.71 -7.93
N LYS A 10 11.27 -13.52 -8.26
CA LYS A 10 12.37 -13.81 -7.33
C LYS A 10 12.32 -12.95 -6.07
N PHE A 11 11.97 -11.68 -6.20
CA PHE A 11 11.80 -10.77 -5.07
C PHE A 11 10.72 -11.30 -4.11
N LEU A 12 9.53 -11.57 -4.67
CA LEU A 12 8.41 -12.09 -3.88
C LEU A 12 8.69 -13.50 -3.32
N GLN A 13 9.45 -14.35 -4.02
CA GLN A 13 9.82 -15.67 -3.50
C GLN A 13 10.83 -15.59 -2.35
N SER A 14 11.78 -14.66 -2.42
CA SER A 14 12.85 -14.54 -1.42
C SER A 14 12.42 -13.77 -0.17
N LEU A 15 11.49 -12.83 -0.30
CA LEU A 15 11.12 -11.90 0.77
C LEU A 15 9.61 -11.89 1.06
N ARG A 16 8.90 -12.97 0.71
CA ARG A 16 7.43 -13.04 0.80
C ARG A 16 6.91 -12.64 2.16
N ASN A 17 7.46 -13.26 3.20
CA ASN A 17 6.91 -13.17 4.56
C ASN A 17 7.10 -11.76 5.10
N GLU A 18 8.26 -11.16 4.84
CA GLU A 18 8.59 -9.82 5.26
C GLU A 18 7.78 -8.78 4.48
N VAL A 19 7.53 -9.00 3.18
CA VAL A 19 6.62 -8.15 2.38
C VAL A 19 5.21 -8.18 2.97
N LEU A 20 4.69 -9.37 3.30
CA LEU A 20 3.35 -9.52 3.89
C LEU A 20 3.28 -8.88 5.28
N GLU A 21 4.27 -9.11 6.15
CA GLU A 21 4.30 -8.51 7.48
C GLU A 21 4.41 -6.99 7.41
N TYR A 22 5.17 -6.44 6.46
CA TYR A 22 5.25 -5.01 6.19
C TYR A 22 3.89 -4.44 5.76
N PHE A 23 3.16 -5.13 4.87
CA PHE A 23 1.81 -4.72 4.47
C PHE A 23 0.87 -4.74 5.68
N ASP A 24 0.85 -5.81 6.45
CA ASP A 24 -0.03 -5.96 7.62
C ASP A 24 0.24 -4.88 8.67
N LYS A 25 1.52 -4.64 9.00
CA LYS A 25 1.92 -3.55 9.93
C LYS A 25 1.44 -2.20 9.44
N THR A 26 1.55 -1.94 8.14
CA THR A 26 1.12 -0.66 7.57
C THR A 26 -0.41 -0.53 7.57
N HIS A 27 -1.14 -1.59 7.26
CA HIS A 27 -2.61 -1.60 7.35
C HIS A 27 -3.10 -1.38 8.77
N LEU A 28 -2.47 -2.02 9.76
CA LEU A 28 -2.78 -1.79 11.17
C LEU A 28 -2.55 -0.34 11.56
N TYR A 29 -1.41 0.24 11.19
CA TYR A 29 -1.13 1.66 11.40
C TYR A 29 -2.18 2.58 10.77
N LEU A 30 -2.62 2.31 9.54
CA LEU A 30 -3.64 3.12 8.88
C LEU A 30 -5.02 2.96 9.54
N LYS A 31 -5.38 1.75 9.98
CA LYS A 31 -6.60 1.51 10.76
C LYS A 31 -6.58 2.26 12.08
N ASP A 32 -5.47 2.23 12.79
CA ASP A 32 -5.30 2.98 14.04
C ASP A 32 -5.52 4.47 13.80
N LEU A 33 -4.93 5.05 12.75
CA LEU A 33 -5.15 6.45 12.37
C LEU A 33 -6.61 6.79 12.09
N VAL A 34 -7.36 5.87 11.46
CA VAL A 34 -8.79 6.03 11.24
C VAL A 34 -9.55 6.00 12.56
N SER A 35 -9.24 5.05 13.45
CA SER A 35 -9.85 4.97 14.79
C SER A 35 -9.52 6.18 15.65
N TYR A 36 -8.32 6.77 15.53
CA TYR A 36 -7.96 8.05 16.18
C TYR A 36 -8.82 9.24 15.72
N LYS A 37 -9.54 9.12 14.59
CA LYS A 37 -10.55 10.10 14.15
C LYS A 37 -11.94 9.83 14.73
N ASN A 38 -12.05 8.95 15.72
CA ASN A 38 -13.30 8.51 16.34
C ASN A 38 -14.26 7.83 15.35
N ILE A 39 -13.70 7.13 14.36
CA ILE A 39 -14.49 6.34 13.42
C ILE A 39 -14.43 4.89 13.87
N ASP A 40 -15.59 4.32 14.22
CA ASP A 40 -15.69 2.90 14.54
C ASP A 40 -15.79 2.08 13.25
N LEU A 41 -14.74 1.31 12.96
CA LEU A 41 -14.68 0.45 11.79
C LEU A 41 -15.70 -0.69 11.84
N LYS A 42 -16.24 -1.02 13.01
CA LYS A 42 -17.26 -2.07 13.15
C LYS A 42 -18.68 -1.54 12.98
N GLU A 43 -18.84 -0.23 12.92
CA GLU A 43 -20.15 0.39 12.78
C GLU A 43 -20.78 0.02 11.43
N GLU A 44 -22.03 -0.44 11.49
CA GLU A 44 -22.78 -0.87 10.33
C GLU A 44 -23.26 0.32 9.50
N THR A 45 -23.18 0.18 8.18
CA THR A 45 -23.59 1.23 7.25
C THR A 45 -25.04 1.14 6.79
N LEU A 46 -25.71 0.00 7.04
CA LEU A 46 -27.07 -0.29 6.56
C LEU A 46 -28.14 0.66 7.12
N GLU A 47 -27.96 1.14 8.34
CA GLU A 47 -28.91 2.04 9.02
C GLU A 47 -28.57 3.53 8.86
N ARG A 48 -27.45 3.86 8.20
CA ARG A 48 -26.99 5.24 8.02
C ARG A 48 -27.53 5.82 6.72
N ASN A 49 -27.82 7.12 6.73
CA ASN A 49 -28.13 7.83 5.50
C ASN A 49 -26.86 8.03 4.64
N GLU A 50 -27.08 8.23 3.34
CA GLU A 50 -26.00 8.34 2.36
C GLU A 50 -25.00 9.46 2.67
N GLU A 51 -25.49 10.62 3.10
CA GLU A 51 -24.66 11.77 3.43
C GLU A 51 -23.70 11.46 4.59
N SER A 52 -24.19 10.75 5.61
CA SER A 52 -23.39 10.34 6.78
C SER A 52 -22.33 9.31 6.40
N ILE A 53 -22.69 8.34 5.55
CA ILE A 53 -21.76 7.35 5.02
C ILE A 53 -20.65 8.06 4.25
N ASN A 54 -21.01 8.90 3.27
CA ASN A 54 -20.04 9.62 2.45
C ASN A 54 -19.11 10.51 3.28
N THR A 55 -19.66 11.23 4.26
CA THR A 55 -18.87 12.07 5.17
C THR A 55 -17.86 11.23 5.96
N THR A 56 -18.29 10.08 6.50
CA THR A 56 -17.40 9.19 7.25
C THR A 56 -16.30 8.61 6.35
N LEU A 57 -16.64 8.15 5.14
CA LEU A 57 -15.66 7.63 4.19
C LEU A 57 -14.63 8.67 3.77
N LEU A 58 -15.04 9.94 3.61
CA LEU A 58 -14.11 11.03 3.33
C LEU A 58 -13.17 11.31 4.50
N LEU A 59 -13.64 11.20 5.74
CA LEU A 59 -12.80 11.33 6.94
C LEU A 59 -11.81 10.17 7.05
N MET A 60 -12.24 8.94 6.79
CA MET A 60 -11.37 7.76 6.72
C MET A 60 -10.28 7.95 5.67
N LEU A 61 -10.67 8.34 4.46
CA LEU A 61 -9.74 8.59 3.37
C LEU A 61 -8.74 9.68 3.77
N LYS A 62 -9.19 10.78 4.38
CA LYS A 62 -8.30 11.83 4.87
C LYS A 62 -7.27 11.30 5.87
N ALA A 63 -7.66 10.44 6.81
CA ALA A 63 -6.74 9.82 7.77
C ALA A 63 -5.69 8.95 7.06
N ILE A 64 -6.11 8.15 6.09
CA ILE A 64 -5.21 7.30 5.30
C ILE A 64 -4.24 8.15 4.48
N LYS A 65 -4.72 9.22 3.83
CA LYS A 65 -3.88 10.16 3.10
C LYS A 65 -2.81 10.76 4.00
N THR A 66 -3.18 11.17 5.21
CA THR A 66 -2.23 11.67 6.21
C THR A 66 -1.21 10.58 6.53
N GLY A 67 -1.65 9.36 6.85
CA GLY A 67 -0.75 8.24 7.17
C GLY A 67 0.25 7.93 6.05
N LEU A 68 -0.22 7.83 4.81
CA LEU A 68 0.61 7.58 3.62
C LEU A 68 1.59 8.73 3.35
N ASN A 69 1.14 9.97 3.48
CA ASN A 69 2.02 11.13 3.32
C ASN A 69 3.13 11.16 4.39
N THR A 70 2.76 10.87 5.64
CA THR A 70 3.68 10.82 6.77
C THR A 70 4.79 9.77 6.58
N ILE A 71 4.51 8.67 5.89
CA ILE A 71 5.52 7.65 5.55
C ILE A 71 6.27 7.94 4.22
N GLY A 72 6.11 9.14 3.66
CA GLY A 72 6.87 9.61 2.50
C GLY A 72 6.22 9.34 1.14
N VAL A 73 4.94 9.00 1.07
CA VAL A 73 4.23 8.86 -0.20
C VAL A 73 3.85 10.25 -0.77
N PRO A 74 4.21 10.56 -2.03
CA PRO A 74 3.87 11.84 -2.65
C PRO A 74 2.36 12.12 -2.74
N ILE A 75 1.96 13.38 -2.52
CA ILE A 75 0.55 13.82 -2.50
C ILE A 75 -0.16 13.55 -3.82
N ASP A 76 0.52 13.72 -4.95
CA ASP A 76 -0.01 13.49 -6.29
C ASP A 76 -0.41 12.01 -6.48
N LYS A 77 0.42 11.08 -6.01
CA LYS A 77 0.14 9.64 -6.03
C LYS A 77 -1.05 9.28 -5.13
N ILE A 78 -1.09 9.87 -3.94
CA ILE A 78 -2.22 9.73 -2.99
C ILE A 78 -3.52 10.30 -3.58
N SER A 79 -3.45 11.40 -4.33
CA SER A 79 -4.63 12.06 -4.91
C SER A 79 -5.24 11.26 -6.05
N LYS A 80 -4.41 10.56 -6.84
CA LYS A 80 -4.90 9.59 -7.84
C LYS A 80 -5.67 8.44 -7.17
N LEU A 81 -5.16 7.92 -6.04
CA LEU A 81 -5.82 6.86 -5.26
C LEU A 81 -7.20 7.30 -4.78
N GLN A 82 -7.33 8.54 -4.27
CA GLN A 82 -8.63 9.11 -3.88
C GLN A 82 -9.65 9.10 -5.02
N ASN A 83 -9.25 9.52 -6.22
CA ASN A 83 -10.16 9.62 -7.36
C ASN A 83 -10.64 8.24 -7.84
N ASN A 84 -9.81 7.21 -7.72
CA ASN A 84 -10.20 5.83 -8.05
C ASN A 84 -11.13 5.26 -6.97
N TYR A 85 -10.77 5.44 -5.69
CA TYR A 85 -11.57 5.01 -4.55
C TYR A 85 -13.00 5.54 -4.58
N LEU A 86 -13.18 6.84 -4.83
CA LEU A 86 -14.51 7.46 -4.92
C LEU A 86 -15.34 6.86 -6.06
N LYS A 87 -14.72 6.53 -7.20
CA LYS A 87 -15.40 5.90 -8.34
C LYS A 87 -15.80 4.45 -8.08
N GLU A 88 -15.02 3.72 -7.28
CA GLU A 88 -15.26 2.31 -6.97
C GLU A 88 -16.39 2.16 -5.94
N ILE A 89 -16.39 3.00 -4.89
CA ILE A 89 -17.46 3.04 -3.89
C ILE A 89 -18.82 3.26 -4.55
N ASP A 90 -18.91 4.18 -5.51
CA ASP A 90 -20.17 4.50 -6.18
C ASP A 90 -20.74 3.32 -6.99
N LYS A 91 -19.92 2.32 -7.35
CA LYS A 91 -20.34 1.16 -8.15
C LYS A 91 -20.77 -0.04 -7.30
N GLU A 92 -20.14 -0.27 -6.16
CA GLU A 92 -20.30 -1.51 -5.39
C GLU A 92 -20.91 -1.27 -4.00
N ARG A 93 -21.63 -0.17 -3.85
CA ARG A 93 -22.13 0.33 -2.57
C ARG A 93 -23.05 -0.63 -1.80
N THR A 94 -23.65 -1.59 -2.50
CA THR A 94 -24.58 -2.57 -1.93
C THR A 94 -23.91 -3.71 -1.17
N GLU A 95 -22.59 -3.89 -1.31
CA GLU A 95 -21.83 -4.96 -0.66
C GLU A 95 -21.24 -4.53 0.70
N LEU A 96 -21.60 -3.33 1.16
CA LEU A 96 -20.99 -2.68 2.31
C LEU A 96 -21.79 -2.92 3.59
N HIS A 97 -21.26 -3.79 4.45
CA HIS A 97 -21.88 -4.11 5.73
C HIS A 97 -21.39 -3.21 6.88
N ASN A 98 -20.13 -2.75 6.85
CA ASN A 98 -19.54 -1.86 7.86
C ASN A 98 -18.37 -1.05 7.30
N TYR A 99 -17.93 0.00 8.01
CA TYR A 99 -16.82 0.86 7.58
C TYR A 99 -15.48 0.12 7.39
N GLY A 100 -15.21 -0.92 8.18
CA GLY A 100 -14.00 -1.74 8.06
C GLY A 100 -13.92 -2.49 6.73
N ALA A 101 -15.06 -2.96 6.22
CA ALA A 101 -15.13 -3.62 4.91
C ALA A 101 -14.65 -2.70 3.78
N PHE A 102 -14.85 -1.38 3.90
CA PHE A 102 -14.37 -0.43 2.89
C PHE A 102 -12.85 -0.41 2.78
N LEU A 103 -12.15 -0.45 3.91
CA LEU A 103 -10.69 -0.47 3.93
C LEU A 103 -10.15 -1.74 3.28
N GLU A 104 -10.74 -2.89 3.63
CA GLU A 104 -10.29 -4.19 3.16
C GLU A 104 -10.58 -4.42 1.68
N LEU A 105 -11.80 -4.11 1.22
CA LEU A 105 -12.23 -4.38 -0.15
C LEU A 105 -11.63 -3.37 -1.14
N TYR A 106 -11.73 -2.08 -0.83
CA TYR A 106 -11.47 -1.04 -1.82
C TYR A 106 -10.12 -0.36 -1.69
N LEU A 107 -9.48 -0.37 -0.53
CA LEU A 107 -8.24 0.39 -0.32
C LEU A 107 -7.00 -0.50 -0.18
N LYS A 108 -7.19 -1.73 0.29
CA LYS A 108 -6.09 -2.66 0.57
C LYS A 108 -5.17 -2.86 -0.63
N ASN A 109 -5.72 -3.16 -1.80
CA ASN A 109 -4.94 -3.42 -3.02
C ASN A 109 -4.17 -2.17 -3.48
N TYR A 110 -4.78 -0.99 -3.42
CA TYR A 110 -4.10 0.25 -3.81
C TYR A 110 -2.97 0.61 -2.84
N ILE A 111 -3.21 0.44 -1.53
CA ILE A 111 -2.18 0.63 -0.50
C ILE A 111 -1.04 -0.36 -0.73
N ASN A 112 -1.32 -1.66 -0.87
CA ASN A 112 -0.30 -2.68 -1.13
C ASN A 112 0.57 -2.35 -2.35
N LYS A 113 -0.04 -1.87 -3.42
CA LYS A 113 0.68 -1.41 -4.61
C LYS A 113 1.64 -0.26 -4.30
N ILE A 114 1.18 0.76 -3.57
CA ILE A 114 2.03 1.88 -3.14
C ILE A 114 3.18 1.37 -2.28
N LEU A 115 2.89 0.52 -1.29
CA LEU A 115 3.87 -0.02 -0.36
C LEU A 115 4.92 -0.86 -1.07
N PHE A 116 4.50 -1.68 -2.03
CA PHE A 116 5.40 -2.48 -2.86
C PHE A 116 6.33 -1.59 -3.68
N GLU A 117 5.81 -0.51 -4.27
CA GLU A 117 6.63 0.44 -5.02
C GLU A 117 7.70 1.11 -4.14
N ILE A 118 7.43 1.38 -2.85
CA ILE A 118 8.45 1.86 -1.92
C ILE A 118 9.60 0.86 -1.77
N LEU A 119 9.29 -0.44 -1.69
CA LEU A 119 10.31 -1.49 -1.60
C LEU A 119 11.16 -1.55 -2.87
N ILE A 120 10.53 -1.43 -4.03
CA ILE A 120 11.25 -1.42 -5.31
C ILE A 120 12.10 -0.16 -5.45
N ASP A 121 11.57 1.02 -5.09
CA ASP A 121 12.35 2.27 -5.04
C ASP A 121 13.61 2.10 -4.19
N TYR A 122 13.50 1.42 -3.05
CA TYR A 122 14.64 1.15 -2.18
C TYR A 122 15.66 0.19 -2.82
N VAL A 123 15.19 -0.94 -3.34
CA VAL A 123 16.04 -1.97 -3.99
C VAL A 123 16.80 -1.39 -5.19
N LEU A 124 16.25 -0.37 -5.85
CA LEU A 124 16.89 0.29 -7.00
C LEU A 124 17.80 1.47 -6.61
N ASP A 125 17.93 1.77 -5.32
CA ASP A 125 18.59 2.97 -4.76
C ASP A 125 17.98 4.29 -5.25
N ALA A 126 16.69 4.29 -5.59
CA ALA A 126 15.99 5.50 -6.02
C ALA A 126 15.56 6.37 -4.84
N ASP A 127 15.17 5.77 -3.71
CA ASP A 127 14.70 6.51 -2.54
C ASP A 127 14.89 5.75 -1.21
N VAL A 128 16.04 5.99 -0.57
CA VAL A 128 16.40 5.36 0.72
C VAL A 128 15.65 5.97 1.91
N LYS A 129 15.24 7.24 1.81
CA LYS A 129 14.66 8.00 2.92
C LYS A 129 13.27 7.50 3.33
N LYS A 130 12.49 6.97 2.38
CA LYS A 130 11.20 6.36 2.68
C LYS A 130 11.34 5.17 3.64
N ILE A 131 12.35 4.32 3.44
CA ILE A 131 12.61 3.19 4.34
C ILE A 131 13.04 3.66 5.73
N GLU A 132 13.86 4.71 5.84
CA GLU A 132 14.21 5.29 7.14
C GLU A 132 12.97 5.81 7.88
N THR A 133 12.05 6.45 7.15
CA THR A 133 10.77 6.90 7.70
C THR A 133 9.95 5.71 8.19
N LEU A 134 9.84 4.65 7.40
CA LEU A 134 9.12 3.43 7.79
C LEU A 134 9.73 2.75 9.03
N LYS A 135 11.06 2.82 9.23
CA LYS A 135 11.71 2.38 10.48
C LYS A 135 11.25 3.19 11.69
N LEU A 136 11.16 4.51 11.56
CA LEU A 136 10.72 5.39 12.67
C LEU A 136 9.32 5.05 13.15
N PHE A 137 8.43 4.70 12.21
CA PHE A 137 7.07 4.25 12.52
C PHE A 137 6.98 2.75 12.86
N LYS A 138 8.11 2.03 12.94
CA LYS A 138 8.18 0.57 13.19
C LYS A 138 7.35 -0.27 12.21
N LEU A 139 7.20 0.19 10.97
CA LEU A 139 6.41 -0.49 9.94
C LEU A 139 7.22 -1.57 9.21
N ILE A 140 8.54 -1.49 9.25
CA ILE A 140 9.44 -2.48 8.65
C ILE A 140 9.65 -3.66 9.62
N PRO A 141 9.46 -4.92 9.18
CA PRO A 141 9.82 -6.12 9.94
C PRO A 141 11.29 -6.20 10.32
N GLN A 142 11.57 -6.97 11.35
CA GLN A 142 12.93 -7.21 11.81
C GLN A 142 13.74 -7.86 10.69
N ASN A 143 14.97 -7.38 10.45
CA ASN A 143 15.89 -7.87 9.42
C ASN A 143 15.43 -7.73 7.95
N PHE A 144 14.24 -7.16 7.69
CA PHE A 144 13.75 -7.04 6.31
C PHE A 144 14.71 -6.24 5.42
N ILE A 145 15.33 -5.21 5.99
CA ILE A 145 16.26 -4.35 5.25
C ILE A 145 17.54 -5.06 4.87
N ASP A 146 18.02 -5.96 5.73
CA ASP A 146 19.18 -6.78 5.40
C ASP A 146 18.85 -7.72 4.23
N GLY A 147 17.64 -8.29 4.22
CA GLY A 147 17.12 -9.07 3.09
C GLY A 147 16.95 -8.25 1.81
N LEU A 148 16.45 -7.01 1.90
CA LEU A 148 16.36 -6.10 0.75
C LEU A 148 17.75 -5.76 0.21
N HIS A 149 18.73 -5.54 1.09
CA HIS A 149 20.12 -5.27 0.73
C HIS A 149 20.76 -6.48 0.05
N GLU A 150 20.62 -7.69 0.61
CA GLU A 150 21.12 -8.93 0.01
C GLU A 150 20.50 -9.21 -1.36
N PHE A 151 19.18 -9.01 -1.48
CA PHE A 151 18.50 -9.13 -2.77
C PHE A 151 19.06 -8.17 -3.80
N ARG A 152 19.29 -6.91 -3.41
CA ARG A 152 19.88 -5.89 -4.29
C ARG A 152 21.25 -6.33 -4.79
N GLU A 153 22.17 -6.65 -3.89
CA GLU A 153 23.54 -7.05 -4.26
C GLU A 153 23.57 -8.30 -5.16
N THR A 154 22.63 -9.21 -4.97
CA THR A 154 22.56 -10.48 -5.71
C THR A 154 21.93 -10.34 -7.09
N PHE A 155 20.87 -9.54 -7.22
CA PHE A 155 20.01 -9.57 -8.41
C PHE A 155 19.91 -8.24 -9.18
N VAL A 156 20.33 -7.13 -8.57
CA VAL A 156 20.23 -5.80 -9.18
C VAL A 156 21.58 -5.37 -9.75
N ASN A 157 21.60 -5.06 -11.04
CA ASN A 157 22.75 -4.49 -11.74
C ASN A 157 22.28 -3.32 -12.64
N SER A 158 23.22 -2.65 -13.31
CA SER A 158 22.94 -1.48 -14.16
C SER A 158 21.87 -1.75 -15.23
N ARG A 159 21.81 -2.99 -15.73
CA ARG A 159 20.83 -3.42 -16.73
C ARG A 159 19.44 -3.59 -16.10
N THR A 160 19.34 -4.23 -14.94
CA THR A 160 18.05 -4.38 -14.23
C THR A 160 17.51 -3.03 -13.75
N LYS A 161 18.37 -2.11 -13.28
CA LYS A 161 17.95 -0.75 -12.88
C LYS A 161 17.30 0.02 -14.02
N SER A 162 17.91 0.04 -15.21
CA SER A 162 17.34 0.76 -16.36
C SER A 162 15.99 0.20 -16.81
N PHE A 163 15.77 -1.12 -16.70
CA PHE A 163 14.49 -1.73 -17.08
C PHE A 163 13.32 -1.35 -16.16
N PHE A 164 13.56 -1.17 -14.85
CA PHE A 164 12.50 -0.78 -13.91
C PHE A 164 12.13 0.69 -14.00
N LEU A 165 13.08 1.57 -14.27
CA LEU A 165 12.83 3.01 -14.39
C LEU A 165 12.02 3.39 -15.65
N PHE A 166 12.06 2.56 -16.70
CA PHE A 166 11.41 2.83 -17.99
C PHE A 166 10.02 2.23 -18.16
N SER A 167 9.54 1.40 -17.24
CA SER A 167 8.22 0.78 -17.32
C SER A 167 7.54 0.86 -15.96
N GLY A 168 6.41 1.55 -15.85
CA GLY A 168 5.67 1.63 -14.58
C GLY A 168 5.39 0.22 -14.01
N ILE A 169 5.57 0.03 -12.70
CA ILE A 169 5.29 -1.24 -11.98
C ILE A 169 3.79 -1.60 -12.05
N GLU A 170 2.98 -0.63 -12.47
CA GLU A 170 1.55 -0.60 -12.34
C GLU A 170 0.76 -1.65 -13.12
N GLU A 171 1.29 -2.20 -14.22
CA GLU A 171 0.51 -3.04 -15.15
C GLU A 171 0.69 -4.56 -14.96
N ASN A 172 1.64 -5.02 -14.13
CA ASN A 172 2.08 -6.42 -14.14
C ASN A 172 1.99 -7.17 -12.80
N LEU A 173 1.44 -6.55 -11.76
CA LEU A 173 1.33 -7.18 -10.43
C LEU A 173 -0.13 -7.26 -10.01
N ASN A 174 -0.65 -8.49 -10.00
CA ASN A 174 -1.91 -8.79 -9.34
C ASN A 174 -1.61 -9.19 -7.88
N PHE A 175 -1.92 -8.29 -6.94
CA PHE A 175 -1.67 -8.52 -5.51
C PHE A 175 -2.74 -9.40 -4.85
N SER A 176 -3.80 -9.80 -5.56
CA SER A 176 -4.82 -10.71 -5.01
C SER A 176 -4.27 -12.11 -4.74
N ASP A 177 -3.23 -12.55 -5.46
CA ASP A 177 -2.57 -13.85 -5.26
C ASP A 177 -1.58 -13.88 -4.08
N LEU A 178 -1.34 -12.74 -3.43
CA LEU A 178 -0.47 -12.64 -2.25
C LEU A 178 -1.23 -12.82 -0.93
N SER A 179 -2.57 -13.00 -1.00
CA SER A 179 -3.43 -13.32 0.14
C SER A 179 -3.33 -14.78 0.59
#